data_AF-A0A9X3D479-F1
#
_entry.id   AF-A0A9X3D479-F1
#
_cell.length_a   1.000
_cell.length_b   1.000
_cell.length_c   1.000
_cell.angle_alpha   90.00
_cell.angle_beta   90.00
_cell.angle_gamma   90.00
#
_symmetry.space_group_name_H-M   'P 1'
#
loop_
_entity.id
_entity.type
_entity.pdbx_description
1 polymer ?
#
loop_
_entity_poly.entity_id
_entity_poly.type
_entity_poly.pdbx_seq_one_letter_code
_entity_poly.pdbx_strand_id
1 'polypeptide(L)'
;MRRSVAVSSLAAAVAGTALAAGSGPAHAQVEDGTYEFCVQTRYGSSVEPGPCQIYRVVGDELIGPAGTPLALTHTPTGGYAEIPPVSRLVLIKTRDGYRAINTVLGVPVASSTLNPVDN
;
A
#
# COMPACT_ATOMS: atom_id res chain seq x y z
N MET A 1 -70.51 17.84 8.76
CA MET A 1 -69.77 19.11 8.54
C MET A 1 -68.35 18.94 9.09
N ARG A 2 -67.32 19.32 8.31
CA ARG A 2 -65.88 19.40 8.67
C ARG A 2 -65.21 18.03 8.91
N ARG A 3 -63.98 17.73 8.44
CA ARG A 3 -62.92 18.46 7.76
C ARG A 3 -61.97 17.42 7.15
N SER A 4 -61.42 17.72 5.98
CA SER A 4 -60.42 16.94 5.26
C SER A 4 -59.09 16.84 6.03
N VAL A 5 -58.41 15.70 5.97
CA VAL A 5 -56.94 15.65 5.93
C VAL A 5 -56.54 14.59 4.91
N ALA A 6 -56.02 15.05 3.77
CA ALA A 6 -55.26 14.23 2.86
C ALA A 6 -53.87 14.01 3.47
N VAL A 7 -53.42 12.77 3.55
CA VAL A 7 -51.99 12.46 3.56
C VAL A 7 -51.77 11.38 2.51
N SER A 8 -51.35 11.84 1.34
CA SER A 8 -50.75 11.01 0.31
C SER A 8 -49.51 10.33 0.85
N SER A 9 -49.44 9.01 0.70
CA SER A 9 -48.16 8.28 0.63
C SER A 9 -48.25 7.26 -0.50
N LEU A 10 -48.13 7.77 -1.74
CA LEU A 10 -47.42 7.01 -2.75
C LEU A 10 -45.97 6.94 -2.27
N ALA A 11 -45.53 5.78 -1.80
CA ALA A 11 -44.13 5.45 -1.73
C ALA A 11 -43.92 4.23 -2.63
N ALA A 12 -43.29 4.53 -3.77
CA ALA A 12 -42.90 3.62 -4.82
C ALA A 12 -42.17 2.39 -4.29
N ALA A 13 -42.34 1.27 -4.98
CA ALA A 13 -41.38 0.18 -4.94
C ALA A 13 -39.99 0.73 -5.31
N VAL A 14 -39.11 0.85 -4.32
CA VAL A 14 -37.70 1.11 -4.54
C VAL A 14 -37.01 -0.24 -4.63
N ALA A 15 -36.85 -0.73 -5.86
CA ALA A 15 -35.72 -1.58 -6.16
C ALA A 15 -34.46 -0.71 -6.04
N GLY A 16 -33.62 -0.95 -5.04
CA GLY A 16 -32.42 -0.16 -4.79
C GLY A 16 -31.63 -0.64 -3.58
N THR A 17 -30.66 -1.52 -3.84
CA THR A 17 -29.35 -1.66 -3.17
C THR A 17 -29.17 -1.09 -1.74
N ALA A 18 -28.99 -1.99 -0.77
CA ALA A 18 -28.18 -1.76 0.43
C ALA A 18 -27.42 -3.08 0.68
N LEU A 19 -26.16 -3.27 0.27
CA LEU A 19 -24.94 -2.60 0.76
C LEU A 19 -24.96 -2.41 2.29
N ALA A 20 -24.76 -3.50 3.02
CA ALA A 20 -24.26 -3.45 4.40
C ALA A 20 -23.73 -4.82 4.84
N ALA A 21 -22.41 -5.02 4.74
CA ALA A 21 -21.56 -5.57 5.82
C ALA A 21 -20.13 -5.80 5.29
N GLY A 22 -19.22 -4.88 5.57
CA GLY A 22 -17.78 -5.15 5.51
C GLY A 22 -16.94 -4.26 4.59
N SER A 23 -17.22 -2.95 4.49
CA SER A 23 -16.19 -2.00 4.04
C SER A 23 -15.17 -1.78 5.16
N GLY A 24 -14.27 -2.75 5.36
CA GLY A 24 -12.99 -2.48 6.01
C GLY A 24 -12.16 -1.53 5.14
N PRO A 25 -11.10 -0.89 5.66
CA PRO A 25 -10.15 -0.20 4.79
C PRO A 25 -9.75 -1.21 3.72
N ALA A 26 -9.86 -0.85 2.43
CA ALA A 26 -9.29 -1.67 1.37
C ALA A 26 -7.86 -1.96 1.79
N HIS A 27 -7.58 -3.21 2.19
CA HIS A 27 -6.25 -3.60 2.65
C HIS A 27 -5.33 -3.32 1.48
N ALA A 28 -4.51 -2.26 1.57
CA ALA A 28 -3.49 -1.97 0.58
C ALA A 28 -2.33 -2.95 0.79
N GLN A 29 -2.63 -4.24 0.62
CA GLN A 29 -1.64 -5.29 0.63
C GLN A 29 -0.57 -4.95 -0.41
N VAL A 30 0.67 -5.34 -0.15
CA VAL A 30 1.69 -5.29 -1.18
C VAL A 30 1.36 -6.44 -2.13
N GLU A 31 1.03 -6.10 -3.37
CA GLU A 31 0.58 -7.09 -4.36
C GLU A 31 1.74 -8.01 -4.77
N ASP A 32 1.42 -9.25 -5.13
CA ASP A 32 2.39 -10.15 -5.72
C ASP A 32 2.83 -9.62 -7.08
N GLY A 33 4.12 -9.66 -7.35
CA GLY A 33 4.64 -9.11 -8.60
C GLY A 33 6.13 -8.87 -8.60
N THR A 34 6.61 -8.42 -9.75
CA THR A 34 8.00 -7.97 -9.93
C THR A 34 8.04 -6.46 -9.82
N TYR A 35 9.01 -5.97 -9.06
CA TYR A 35 9.16 -4.56 -8.74
C TYR A 35 10.59 -4.11 -8.99
N GLU A 36 10.75 -2.88 -9.46
CA GLU A 36 12.03 -2.19 -9.53
C GLU A 36 12.20 -1.34 -8.26
N PHE A 37 13.19 -1.71 -7.44
CA PHE A 37 13.59 -0.99 -6.24
C PHE A 37 14.74 -0.03 -6.55
N CYS A 38 14.48 1.28 -6.54
CA CYS A 38 15.50 2.30 -6.78
C CYS A 38 15.80 3.08 -5.50
N VAL A 39 17.06 3.02 -5.06
CA VAL A 39 17.51 3.79 -3.89
C VAL A 39 17.52 5.28 -4.24
N GLN A 40 16.96 6.13 -3.39
CA GLN A 40 17.07 7.58 -3.51
C GLN A 40 17.83 8.15 -2.31
N THR A 41 19.14 8.28 -2.47
CA THR A 41 19.98 8.96 -1.49
C THR A 41 19.72 10.46 -1.55
N ARG A 42 19.42 11.05 -0.38
CA ARG A 42 19.14 12.49 -0.26
C ARG A 42 20.28 13.17 0.47
N TYR A 43 21.03 14.01 -0.24
CA TYR A 43 22.11 14.82 0.30
C TYR A 43 21.69 16.29 0.27
N GLY A 44 21.24 16.82 1.40
CA GLY A 44 20.69 18.18 1.47
C GLY A 44 19.44 18.34 0.58
N SER A 45 19.48 19.29 -0.36
CA SER A 45 18.41 19.50 -1.35
C SER A 45 18.53 18.61 -2.59
N SER A 46 19.64 17.87 -2.74
CA SER A 46 19.89 17.00 -3.89
C SER A 46 19.36 15.60 -3.66
N VAL A 47 18.61 15.08 -4.63
CA VAL A 47 18.20 13.68 -4.70
C VAL A 47 19.03 13.03 -5.80
N GLU A 48 19.93 12.13 -5.44
CA GLU A 48 20.70 11.35 -6.42
C GLU A 48 20.03 9.99 -6.61
N PRO A 49 19.66 9.62 -7.86
CA PRO A 49 19.17 8.29 -8.14
C PRO A 49 20.30 7.28 -7.94
N GLY A 50 20.12 6.40 -6.97
CA GLY A 50 20.99 5.26 -6.72
C GLY A 50 20.68 4.09 -7.65
N PRO A 51 21.41 2.97 -7.51
CA PRO A 51 21.17 1.78 -8.33
C PRO A 51 19.75 1.24 -8.12
N CYS A 52 19.12 0.86 -9.23
CA CYS A 52 17.85 0.13 -9.24
C CYS A 52 18.13 -1.38 -9.25
N GLN A 53 17.33 -2.13 -8.51
CA GLN A 53 17.45 -3.59 -8.36
C GLN A 53 16.08 -4.22 -8.48
N ILE A 54 16.01 -5.43 -9.03
CA ILE A 54 14.74 -6.15 -9.15
C ILE A 54 14.43 -6.88 -7.86
N TYR A 55 13.22 -6.67 -7.38
CA TYR A 55 12.61 -7.34 -6.24
C TYR A 55 11.38 -8.09 -6.70
N ARG A 56 11.02 -9.14 -5.98
CA ARG A 56 9.78 -9.88 -6.20
C ARG A 56 9.01 -10.02 -4.90
N VAL A 57 7.71 -9.82 -4.97
CA VAL A 57 6.77 -10.09 -3.87
C VAL A 57 6.02 -11.38 -4.20
N VAL A 58 6.03 -12.32 -3.26
CA VAL A 58 5.33 -13.61 -3.36
C VAL A 58 4.67 -13.90 -2.02
N GLY A 59 3.36 -13.70 -1.93
CA GLY A 59 2.63 -13.76 -0.66
C GLY A 59 3.23 -12.83 0.38
N ASP A 60 3.63 -13.39 1.52
CA ASP A 60 4.23 -12.67 2.65
C ASP A 60 5.77 -12.58 2.55
N GLU A 61 6.35 -12.70 1.35
CA GLU A 61 7.79 -12.65 1.13
C GLU A 61 8.19 -11.52 0.18
N LEU A 62 9.20 -10.74 0.59
CA LEU A 62 9.93 -9.80 -0.26
C LEU A 62 11.29 -10.39 -0.59
N ILE A 63 11.52 -10.69 -1.86
CA ILE A 63 12.73 -11.36 -2.35
C ILE A 63 13.55 -10.35 -3.15
N GLY A 64 14.73 -10.00 -2.63
CA GLY A 64 15.68 -9.13 -3.32
C GLY A 64 16.64 -9.89 -4.25
N PRO A 65 17.60 -9.17 -4.88
CA PRO A 65 18.54 -9.76 -5.84
C PRO A 65 19.46 -10.83 -5.24
N ALA A 66 19.69 -10.78 -3.91
CA ALA A 66 20.46 -11.80 -3.20
C ALA A 66 19.69 -13.13 -3.03
N GLY A 67 18.40 -13.18 -3.37
CA GLY A 67 17.55 -14.37 -3.32
C GLY A 67 17.06 -14.77 -1.92
N THR A 68 17.60 -14.19 -0.85
CA THR A 68 17.12 -14.42 0.51
C THR A 68 15.73 -13.79 0.71
N PRO A 69 14.69 -14.57 1.04
CA PRO A 69 13.38 -14.03 1.34
C PRO A 69 13.39 -13.23 2.65
N LEU A 70 12.75 -12.07 2.63
CA LEU A 70 12.48 -11.26 3.80
C LEU A 70 10.98 -11.37 4.12
N ALA A 71 10.66 -11.62 5.39
CA ALA A 71 9.27 -11.65 5.84
C ALA A 71 8.62 -10.28 5.65
N LEU A 72 7.58 -10.22 4.83
CA LEU A 72 6.80 -9.04 4.54
C LEU A 72 5.54 -9.04 5.40
N THR A 73 5.47 -8.10 6.33
CA THR A 73 4.26 -7.89 7.14
C THR A 73 3.39 -6.82 6.49
N HIS A 74 2.19 -7.20 6.11
CA HIS A 74 1.23 -6.28 5.48
C HIS A 74 0.59 -5.32 6.49
N THR A 75 0.33 -4.10 6.04
CA THR A 75 -0.36 -3.05 6.81
C THR A 75 -1.50 -2.46 5.97
N PRO A 76 -2.44 -1.71 6.58
CA PRO A 76 -3.53 -1.09 5.82
C PRO A 76 -3.08 -0.13 4.71
N THR A 77 -1.83 0.35 4.74
CA THR A 77 -1.28 1.31 3.78
C THR A 77 -0.12 0.75 2.95
N GLY A 78 0.18 -0.55 3.04
CA GLY A 78 1.30 -1.19 2.36
C GLY A 78 1.86 -2.36 3.17
N GLY A 79 3.09 -2.23 3.66
CA GLY A 79 3.74 -3.27 4.44
C GLY A 79 5.10 -2.86 4.97
N TYR A 80 5.78 -3.77 5.65
CA TYR A 80 7.18 -3.62 5.97
C TYR A 80 7.91 -4.96 5.97
N ALA A 81 9.20 -4.95 5.62
CA ALA A 81 10.07 -6.10 5.70
C ALA A 81 11.22 -5.83 6.68
N GLU A 82 11.43 -6.75 7.62
CA GLU A 82 12.59 -6.70 8.52
C GLU A 82 13.84 -7.13 7.76
N ILE A 83 14.89 -6.33 7.88
CA ILE A 83 16.22 -6.60 7.32
C ILE A 83 17.18 -6.74 8.51
N PRO A 84 17.51 -7.97 8.92
CA PRO A 84 18.43 -8.18 10.01
C PRO A 84 19.77 -7.45 9.82
N PRO A 85 20.40 -6.97 10.90
CA PRO A 85 19.99 -7.17 12.29
C PRO A 85 19.05 -6.09 12.87
N VAL A 86 19.01 -4.89 12.28
CA VAL A 86 18.34 -3.72 12.89
C VAL A 86 17.64 -2.80 11.89
N SER A 87 17.59 -3.22 10.63
CA SER A 87 17.06 -2.42 9.54
C SER A 87 15.64 -2.86 9.22
N ARG A 88 14.82 -1.93 8.75
CA ARG A 88 13.47 -2.24 8.25
C ARG A 88 13.18 -1.42 7.02
N LEU A 89 12.58 -2.06 6.03
CA LEU A 89 12.06 -1.41 4.84
C LEU A 89 10.55 -1.20 5.01
N VAL A 90 10.10 0.04 5.11
CA VAL A 90 8.67 0.36 5.18
C VAL A 90 8.16 0.71 3.80
N LEU A 91 7.14 0.01 3.32
CA LEU A 91 6.51 0.21 2.03
C LEU A 91 5.17 0.92 2.22
N ILE A 92 5.03 2.10 1.63
CA ILE A 92 3.81 2.91 1.67
C ILE A 92 3.26 2.97 0.26
N LYS A 93 2.04 2.49 0.03
CA LYS A 93 1.37 2.53 -1.27
C LYS A 93 1.28 3.97 -1.77
N THR A 94 1.69 4.20 -3.01
CA THR A 94 1.52 5.44 -3.74
C THR A 94 0.61 5.20 -4.95
N ARG A 95 0.36 6.25 -5.75
CA ARG A 95 -0.41 6.13 -6.99
C ARG A 95 0.24 5.15 -7.98
N ASP A 96 1.56 5.19 -8.08
CA ASP A 96 2.33 4.55 -9.16
C ASP A 96 3.11 3.30 -8.67
N GLY A 97 2.96 2.93 -7.39
CA GLY A 97 3.72 1.82 -6.79
C GLY A 97 3.78 1.95 -5.27
N TYR A 98 5.00 1.88 -4.73
CA TYR A 98 5.25 2.05 -3.31
C TYR A 98 6.43 2.98 -3.07
N ARG A 99 6.30 3.87 -2.08
CA ARG A 99 7.42 4.58 -1.49
C ARG A 99 8.04 3.68 -0.43
N ALA A 100 9.32 3.43 -0.57
CA ALA A 100 10.08 2.66 0.39
C ALA A 100 10.87 3.59 1.33
N ILE A 101 10.81 3.35 2.63
CA ILE A 101 11.57 4.08 3.64
C ILE A 101 12.49 3.08 4.32
N ASN A 102 13.79 3.27 4.11
CA ASN A 102 14.79 2.47 4.78
C ASN A 102 15.00 3.07 6.16
N THR A 103 14.79 2.26 7.19
CA THR A 103 14.98 2.65 8.58
C THR A 103 16.06 1.80 9.23
N VAL A 104 16.83 2.40 10.13
CA VAL A 104 17.80 1.71 11.01
C VAL A 104 17.41 2.06 12.44
N LEU A 105 17.13 1.05 13.27
CA LEU A 105 16.63 1.25 14.64
C LEU A 105 15.39 2.18 14.69
N GLY A 106 14.53 2.10 13.67
CA GLY A 106 13.33 2.94 13.51
C GLY A 106 13.59 4.36 13.00
N VAL A 107 14.85 4.77 12.80
CA VAL A 107 15.20 6.09 12.25
C VAL A 107 15.26 6.02 10.72
N PRO A 108 14.52 6.87 9.97
CA PRO A 108 14.62 6.94 8.53
C PRO A 108 16.02 7.38 8.08
N VAL A 109 16.70 6.55 7.30
CA VAL A 109 18.06 6.83 6.79
C VAL A 109 18.09 7.05 5.28
N ALA A 110 17.13 6.49 4.54
CA ALA A 110 16.99 6.71 3.10
C ALA A 110 15.54 6.59 2.65
N SER A 111 15.23 7.24 1.54
CA SER A 111 13.99 7.03 0.79
C SER A 111 14.33 6.24 -0.47
N SER A 112 13.44 5.39 -0.91
CA SER A 112 13.58 4.61 -2.13
C SER A 112 12.21 4.50 -2.79
N THR A 113 12.16 4.06 -4.03
CA THR A 113 10.92 3.70 -4.72
C THR A 113 10.90 2.21 -4.99
N LEU A 114 9.71 1.61 -4.93
CA LEU A 114 9.45 0.23 -5.32
C LEU A 114 8.28 0.27 -6.30
N ASN A 115 8.59 0.29 -7.60
CA ASN A 115 7.60 0.47 -8.66
C ASN A 115 7.34 -0.86 -9.35
N PRO A 116 6.10 -1.17 -9.75
CA PRO A 116 5.81 -2.35 -10.55
C PRO A 116 6.64 -2.32 -11.83
N VAL A 117 7.22 -3.45 -12.22
CA VAL A 117 7.74 -3.62 -13.57
C VAL A 117 6.56 -4.05 -14.43
N ASP A 118 6.09 -3.17 -15.31
CA ASP A 118 5.07 -3.54 -16.29
C ASP A 118 5.56 -4.75 -17.10
N ASN A 119 4.74 -5.80 -17.17
CA ASN A 119 4.96 -6.92 -18.11
C ASN A 119 4.49 -6.53 -19.50
#